data_AF-A0A1G2CLC8-F1
#
_entry.id   AF-A0A1G2CLC8-F1
#
_cell.length_a   1.000
_cell.length_b   1.000
_cell.length_c   1.000
_cell.angle_alpha   90.00
_cell.angle_beta   90.00
_cell.angle_gamma   90.00
#
_symmetry.space_group_name_H-M   'P 1'
#
loop_
_entity.id
_entity.type
_entity.pdbx_description
1 polymer ?
#
loop_
_entity_poly.entity_id
_entity_poly.type
_entity_poly.pdbx_seq_one_letter_code
_entity_poly.pdbx_strand_id
1 'polypeptide(L)'
;MPITQSAKKANRQNARRKTRNEEKKRDLSRAVKEYKKLVAAKKMDEAKAYLAQVYARADKTAKAGVIKKNRAARIKSRLARLLQ
;
A
#
# COMPACT_ATOMS: atom_id res chain seq x y z
N MET A 1 -4.46 21.58 21.80
CA MET A 1 -5.86 21.09 21.78
C MET A 1 -6.67 21.91 20.79
N PRO A 2 -7.60 21.33 20.03
CA PRO A 2 -8.46 22.10 19.14
C PRO A 2 -9.38 23.03 19.93
N ILE A 3 -9.28 24.33 19.67
CA ILE A 3 -10.00 25.39 20.41
C ILE A 3 -11.41 25.56 19.83
N THR A 4 -11.52 25.68 18.50
CA THR A 4 -12.79 25.88 17.80
C THR A 4 -13.57 24.57 17.62
N GLN A 5 -14.91 24.67 17.50
CA GLN A 5 -15.78 23.50 17.29
C GLN A 5 -15.45 22.76 15.97
N SER A 6 -15.11 23.51 14.91
CA SER A 6 -14.67 22.97 13.64
C SER A 6 -13.36 22.17 13.77
N ALA A 7 -12.40 22.68 14.54
CA ALA A 7 -11.13 22.00 14.80
C ALA A 7 -11.34 20.71 15.62
N LYS A 8 -12.24 20.71 16.61
CA LYS A 8 -12.59 19.51 17.39
C LYS A 8 -13.18 18.42 16.49
N LYS A 9 -14.07 18.79 15.56
CA LYS A 9 -14.63 17.88 14.54
C LYS A 9 -13.57 17.37 13.59
N ALA A 10 -12.71 18.24 13.06
CA ALA A 10 -11.62 17.88 12.17
C ALA A 10 -10.66 16.87 12.82
N ASN A 11 -10.34 17.04 14.10
CA ASN A 11 -9.49 16.10 14.84
C ASN A 11 -10.10 14.69 14.90
N ARG A 12 -11.41 14.58 15.19
CA ARG A 12 -12.13 13.28 15.18
C ARG A 12 -12.12 12.64 13.79
N GLN A 13 -12.33 13.43 12.74
CA GLN A 13 -12.31 12.94 11.36
C GLN A 13 -10.91 12.47 10.96
N ASN A 14 -9.87 13.21 11.34
CA ASN A 14 -8.48 12.89 11.06
C ASN A 14 -8.04 11.60 11.74
N ALA A 15 -8.40 11.41 13.02
CA ALA A 15 -8.11 10.16 13.73
C ALA A 15 -8.71 8.95 12.99
N ARG A 16 -9.99 9.02 12.60
CA ARG A 16 -10.66 7.95 11.83
C ARG A 16 -10.03 7.70 10.46
N ARG A 17 -9.65 8.76 9.75
CA ARG A 17 -8.97 8.67 8.44
C ARG A 17 -7.57 8.07 8.58
N LYS A 18 -6.84 8.44 9.63
CA LYS A 18 -5.49 7.96 9.93
C LYS A 18 -5.49 6.44 10.12
N THR A 19 -6.38 5.89 10.94
CA THR A 19 -6.49 4.44 11.17
C THR A 19 -6.68 3.67 9.85
N ARG A 20 -7.66 4.08 9.03
CA ARG A 20 -7.93 3.42 7.73
C ARG A 20 -6.77 3.54 6.74
N ASN A 21 -6.06 4.67 6.75
CA ASN A 21 -4.92 4.87 5.86
C ASN A 21 -3.70 4.06 6.31
N GLU A 22 -3.51 3.91 7.61
CA GLU A 22 -2.47 3.06 8.18
C GLU A 22 -2.69 1.59 7.85
N GLU A 23 -3.92 1.08 7.96
CA GLU A 23 -4.29 -0.28 7.55
C GLU A 23 -3.91 -0.55 6.09
N LYS A 24 -4.37 0.29 5.15
CA LYS A 24 -4.03 0.17 3.72
C LYS A 24 -2.52 0.20 3.46
N LYS A 25 -1.79 1.07 4.18
CA LYS A 25 -0.33 1.17 4.06
C LYS A 25 0.37 -0.08 4.61
N ARG A 26 -0.13 -0.65 5.72
CA ARG A 26 0.37 -1.90 6.30
C ARG A 26 0.10 -3.07 5.36
N ASP A 27 -1.09 -3.17 4.79
CA ASP A 27 -1.46 -4.25 3.85
C ASP A 27 -0.61 -4.23 2.59
N LEU A 28 -0.35 -3.05 2.01
CA LEU A 28 0.56 -2.89 0.88
C LEU A 28 1.98 -3.31 1.27
N SER A 29 2.46 -2.87 2.44
CA SER A 29 3.81 -3.20 2.92
C SER A 29 3.97 -4.70 3.20
N ARG A 30 2.93 -5.35 3.73
CA ARG A 30 2.89 -6.80 3.96
C ARG A 30 2.93 -7.54 2.63
N ALA A 31 2.09 -7.16 1.66
CA ALA A 31 2.09 -7.76 0.33
C ALA A 31 3.46 -7.67 -0.34
N VAL A 32 4.10 -6.51 -0.28
CA VAL A 32 5.45 -6.33 -0.84
C VAL A 32 6.50 -7.20 -0.12
N LYS A 33 6.40 -7.35 1.21
CA LYS A 33 7.31 -8.22 1.96
C LYS A 33 7.12 -9.70 1.60
N GLU A 34 5.88 -10.17 1.52
CA GLU A 34 5.60 -11.57 1.15
C GLU A 34 6.07 -11.88 -0.28
N TYR A 35 5.83 -10.98 -1.23
CA TYR A 35 6.39 -11.13 -2.59
C TYR A 35 7.92 -11.26 -2.58
N LYS A 36 8.61 -10.38 -1.82
CA LYS A 36 10.08 -10.45 -1.72
C LYS A 36 10.57 -11.76 -1.10
N LYS A 37 9.85 -12.32 -0.13
CA LYS A 37 10.18 -13.64 0.44
C LYS A 37 10.02 -14.76 -0.60
N LEU A 38 8.95 -14.74 -1.39
CA LEU A 38 8.73 -15.74 -2.46
C LEU A 38 9.82 -15.67 -3.53
N VAL A 39 10.22 -14.46 -3.92
CA VAL A 39 11.34 -14.26 -4.86
C VAL A 39 12.66 -14.78 -4.25
N ALA A 40 12.94 -14.47 -2.98
CA ALA A 40 14.12 -14.96 -2.28
C ALA A 40 14.13 -16.50 -2.15
N ALA A 41 12.96 -17.12 -1.98
CA ALA A 41 12.77 -18.57 -1.94
C ALA A 41 12.83 -19.25 -3.33
N LYS A 42 13.14 -18.51 -4.40
CA LYS A 42 13.21 -18.98 -5.80
C LYS A 42 11.91 -19.59 -6.35
N LYS A 43 10.77 -19.31 -5.73
CA LYS A 43 9.46 -19.81 -6.17
C LYS A 43 8.84 -18.91 -7.24
N MET A 44 9.33 -19.02 -8.47
CA MET A 44 9.01 -18.07 -9.55
C MET A 44 7.54 -18.10 -9.99
N ASP A 45 6.91 -19.28 -10.00
CA ASP A 45 5.51 -19.40 -10.43
C ASP A 45 4.53 -18.83 -9.38
N GLU A 46 4.78 -19.13 -8.10
CA GLU A 46 4.04 -18.53 -6.98
C GLU A 46 4.24 -17.00 -6.94
N ALA A 47 5.47 -16.53 -7.18
CA ALA A 47 5.78 -15.10 -7.22
C ALA A 47 5.04 -14.38 -8.37
N LYS A 48 4.96 -14.98 -9.55
CA LYS A 48 4.19 -14.43 -10.69
C LYS A 48 2.70 -14.30 -10.36
N ALA A 49 2.10 -15.34 -9.78
CA ALA A 49 0.70 -15.30 -9.36
C ALA A 49 0.47 -14.22 -8.28
N TYR A 50 1.40 -14.11 -7.32
CA TYR A 50 1.30 -13.14 -6.24
C TYR A 50 1.52 -11.69 -6.71
N LEU A 51 2.30 -11.46 -7.76
CA LEU A 51 2.57 -10.14 -8.32
C LEU A 51 1.28 -9.41 -8.72
N ALA A 52 0.32 -10.12 -9.32
CA ALA A 52 -0.98 -9.56 -9.69
C ALA A 52 -1.74 -9.02 -8.45
N GLN A 53 -1.67 -9.73 -7.33
CA GLN A 53 -2.28 -9.28 -6.07
C GLN A 53 -1.59 -8.03 -5.53
N VAL A 54 -0.26 -7.95 -5.61
CA VAL A 54 0.50 -6.77 -5.16
C VAL A 54 0.14 -5.55 -6.01
N TYR A 55 0.01 -5.72 -7.33
CA TYR A 55 -0.42 -4.64 -8.23
C TYR A 55 -1.83 -4.15 -7.90
N ALA A 56 -2.79 -5.07 -7.73
CA ALA A 56 -4.14 -4.71 -7.34
C ALA A 56 -4.17 -3.93 -6.01
N ARG A 57 -3.38 -4.35 -5.01
CA ARG A 57 -3.29 -3.64 -3.72
C ARG A 57 -2.63 -2.27 -3.87
N ALA A 58 -1.58 -2.15 -4.67
CA ALA A 58 -0.91 -0.87 -4.93
C ALA A 58 -1.86 0.13 -5.61
N ASP A 59 -2.59 -0.30 -6.64
CA ASP A 59 -3.50 0.54 -7.41
C ASP A 59 -4.74 0.94 -6.60
N LYS A 60 -5.32 0.02 -5.81
CA LYS A 60 -6.40 0.35 -4.86
C LYS A 60 -5.96 1.37 -3.81
N THR A 61 -4.74 1.23 -3.29
CA THR A 61 -4.18 2.17 -2.31
C THR A 61 -3.96 3.57 -2.92
N ALA A 62 -3.57 3.63 -4.19
CA ALA A 62 -3.45 4.88 -4.94
C ALA A 62 -4.81 5.51 -5.23
N LYS A 63 -5.80 4.71 -5.65
CA LYS A 63 -7.20 5.16 -5.87
C LYS A 63 -7.80 5.76 -4.60
N ALA A 64 -7.50 5.18 -3.45
CA ALA A 64 -7.93 5.70 -2.15
C ALA A 64 -7.20 6.98 -1.69
N GLY A 65 -6.23 7.48 -2.45
CA GLY A 65 -5.48 8.70 -2.12
C GLY A 65 -4.45 8.53 -1.00
N VAL A 66 -4.19 7.31 -0.53
CA VAL A 66 -3.20 7.05 0.54
C VAL A 66 -1.77 7.17 0.02
N ILE A 67 -1.55 6.84 -1.26
CA ILE A 67 -0.29 7.03 -1.97
C ILE A 67 -0.51 7.77 -3.29
N LYS A 68 0.46 8.57 -3.72
CA LYS A 68 0.44 9.20 -5.04
C LYS A 68 0.55 8.14 -6.15
N LYS A 69 -0.05 8.40 -7.33
CA LYS A 69 0.01 7.53 -8.51
C LYS A 69 1.45 7.14 -8.87
N ASN A 70 2.38 8.10 -8.84
CA ASN A 70 3.80 7.86 -9.15
C ASN A 70 4.49 6.92 -8.14
N ARG A 71 4.03 6.90 -6.89
CA ARG A 71 4.55 5.95 -5.90
C ARG A 71 4.08 4.53 -6.21
N ALA A 72 2.82 4.36 -6.60
CA ALA A 72 2.31 3.06 -7.04
C ALA A 72 3.06 2.57 -8.30
N ALA A 73 3.22 3.42 -9.31
CA ALA A 73 3.96 3.10 -10.53
C ALA A 73 5.41 2.65 -10.23
N ARG A 74 6.11 3.38 -9.34
CA ARG A 74 7.48 3.03 -8.92
C ARG A 74 7.55 1.68 -8.21
N ILE A 75 6.56 1.35 -7.37
CA ILE A 75 6.48 0.04 -6.71
C ILE A 75 6.30 -1.04 -7.78
N LYS A 76 5.36 -0.87 -8.72
CA LYS A 76 5.11 -1.85 -9.79
C LYS A 76 6.37 -2.11 -10.63
N SER A 77 7.00 -1.04 -11.11
CA SER A 77 8.24 -1.14 -11.91
C SER A 77 9.38 -1.86 -11.17
N ARG A 78 9.60 -1.54 -9.88
CA ARG A 78 10.65 -2.19 -9.08
C ARG A 78 10.38 -3.67 -8.84
N LEU A 79 9.12 -4.06 -8.65
CA LEU A 79 8.76 -5.47 -8.44
C LEU A 79 8.85 -6.26 -9.74
N ALA A 80 8.45 -5.68 -10.88
CA ALA A 80 8.64 -6.30 -12.19
C ALA A 80 10.11 -6.58 -12.47
N ARG A 81 11.00 -5.62 -12.17
CA ARG A 81 12.45 -5.76 -12.37
C ARG A 81 13.12 -6.80 -11.46
N LEU A 82 12.45 -7.24 -10.40
CA LEU A 82 12.97 -8.31 -9.53
C LEU A 82 12.69 -9.71 -10.08
N LEU A 83 11.81 -9.81 -11.09
CA LEU A 83 11.43 -11.06 -11.73
C LEU A 83 12.13 -11.25 -13.09
N GLN A 84 12.62 -10.17 -13.70
CA GLN A 84 13.50 -10.20 -14.87
C GLN A 84 14.91 -10.63 -14.47
#